data_AF-K5Y7J5-F1
#
_entry.id   AF-K5Y7J5-F1
#
_cell.length_a   1.000
_cell.length_b   1.000
_cell.length_c   1.000
_cell.angle_alpha   90.00
_cell.angle_beta   90.00
_cell.angle_gamma   90.00
#
_symmetry.space_group_name_H-M   'P 1'
#
loop_
_entity.id
_entity.type
_entity.pdbx_description
1 polymer ?
#
loop_
_entity_poly.entity_id
_entity_poly.type
_entity_poly.pdbx_seq_one_letter_code
_entity_poly.pdbx_strand_id
1 'polypeptide(L)'
;MKREIITIGEYGRLNIPTDTVSVWMTEAEIVELFGTTAGAVHTGIKTIFKENVLHDYEVCKCIRPDSGNSAEVYNMEVVIALAFRLNTYPASVFRKWLSLPATF
;
A
#
# COMPACT_ATOMS: atom_id res chain seq x y z
N MET A 1 -17.27 3.24 5.59
CA MET A 1 -16.07 4.11 5.44
C MET A 1 -15.74 4.15 3.96
N LYS A 2 -15.56 5.33 3.37
CA LYS A 2 -15.06 5.42 1.99
C LYS A 2 -13.54 5.19 2.05
N ARG A 3 -13.03 4.25 1.28
CA ARG A 3 -11.59 4.00 1.13
C ARG A 3 -11.13 4.40 -0.26
N GLU A 4 -9.89 4.83 -0.35
CA GLU A 4 -9.25 5.16 -1.62
C GLU A 4 -8.02 4.28 -1.81
N ILE A 5 -7.62 4.10 -3.08
CA ILE A 5 -6.50 3.26 -3.46
C ILE A 5 -5.52 4.08 -4.30
N ILE A 6 -4.27 3.67 -4.28
CA ILE A 6 -3.22 4.23 -5.12
C ILE A 6 -3.14 3.38 -6.38
N THR A 7 -2.95 4.02 -7.54
CA THR A 7 -2.74 3.30 -8.81
C THR A 7 -1.54 3.85 -9.56
N ILE A 8 -0.90 2.99 -10.35
CA ILE A 8 0.15 3.37 -11.31
C ILE A 8 -0.36 2.99 -12.70
N GLY A 9 -0.62 4.00 -13.54
CA GLY A 9 -1.07 3.77 -14.91
C GLY A 9 0.03 3.25 -15.85
N GLU A 10 -0.33 2.89 -17.08
CA GLU A 10 0.55 2.27 -18.09
C GLU A 10 1.85 3.06 -18.40
N TYR A 11 1.86 4.37 -18.13
CA TYR A 11 3.03 5.25 -18.33
C TYR A 11 3.80 5.55 -17.04
N GLY A 12 3.57 4.80 -15.95
CA GLY A 12 4.18 5.08 -14.65
C GLY A 12 3.59 6.32 -13.95
N ARG A 13 2.43 6.81 -14.42
CA ARG A 13 1.74 7.93 -13.78
C ARG A 13 1.10 7.45 -12.49
N LEU A 14 1.59 7.98 -11.38
CA LEU A 14 1.09 7.68 -10.04
C LEU A 14 -0.14 8.55 -9.75
N ASN A 15 -1.25 7.91 -9.38
CA ASN A 15 -2.45 8.60 -8.90
C ASN A 15 -2.56 8.37 -7.40
N ILE A 16 -2.33 9.42 -6.62
CA ILE A 16 -2.43 9.39 -5.16
C ILE A 16 -3.64 10.22 -4.74
N PRO A 17 -4.53 9.68 -3.88
CA PRO A 17 -5.62 10.45 -3.33
C PRO A 17 -5.14 11.66 -2.54
N THR A 18 -5.90 12.76 -2.57
CA THR A 18 -5.52 14.00 -1.86
C THR A 18 -5.48 13.79 -0.35
N ASP A 19 -6.40 12.97 0.18
CA ASP A 19 -6.39 12.57 1.59
C ASP A 19 -5.72 11.19 1.74
N THR A 20 -4.46 11.20 2.14
CA THR A 20 -3.68 9.98 2.35
C THR A 20 -4.16 9.15 3.54
N VAL A 21 -4.93 9.74 4.48
CA VAL A 21 -5.53 9.02 5.63
C VAL A 21 -6.68 8.10 5.17
N SER A 22 -7.29 8.43 4.03
CA SER A 22 -8.33 7.63 3.38
C SER A 22 -7.78 6.45 2.56
N VAL A 23 -6.44 6.31 2.43
CA VAL A 23 -5.80 5.19 1.73
C VAL A 23 -5.88 3.92 2.57
N TRP A 24 -6.62 2.94 2.07
CA TRP A 24 -6.72 1.60 2.65
C TRP A 24 -6.77 0.56 1.52
N MET A 25 -5.70 -0.22 1.40
CA MET A 25 -5.49 -1.14 0.28
C MET A 25 -5.43 -2.59 0.76
N THR A 26 -6.07 -3.49 0.03
CA THR A 26 -5.98 -4.94 0.21
C THR A 26 -4.64 -5.45 -0.30
N GLU A 27 -4.26 -6.67 0.11
CA GLU A 27 -3.07 -7.34 -0.43
C GLU A 27 -3.10 -7.40 -1.97
N ALA A 28 -4.27 -7.71 -2.57
CA ALA A 28 -4.43 -7.79 -4.01
C ALA A 28 -4.19 -6.45 -4.73
N GLU A 29 -4.70 -5.35 -4.17
CA GLU A 29 -4.47 -4.00 -4.74
C GLU A 29 -3.01 -3.56 -4.58
N ILE A 30 -2.33 -3.98 -3.51
CA ILE A 30 -0.89 -3.73 -3.32
C ILE A 30 -0.05 -4.55 -4.30
N VAL A 31 -0.44 -5.79 -4.55
CA VAL A 31 0.16 -6.66 -5.58
C VAL A 31 0.09 -5.99 -6.95
N GLU A 32 -1.08 -5.46 -7.30
CA GLU A 32 -1.31 -4.73 -8.55
C GLU A 32 -0.47 -3.44 -8.59
N LEU A 33 -0.53 -2.62 -7.53
CA LEU A 33 0.22 -1.37 -7.42
C LEU A 33 1.73 -1.57 -7.65
N PHE A 34 2.31 -2.59 -7.02
CA PHE A 34 3.75 -2.82 -7.10
C PHE A 34 4.19 -3.79 -8.20
N GLY A 35 3.25 -4.36 -8.96
CA GLY A 35 3.55 -5.34 -10.01
C GLY A 35 4.36 -6.53 -9.48
N THR A 36 3.92 -7.10 -8.34
CA THR A 36 4.64 -8.16 -7.64
C THR A 36 3.75 -9.40 -7.43
N THR A 37 4.14 -10.32 -6.55
CA THR A 37 3.34 -11.51 -6.19
C THR A 37 2.72 -11.35 -4.81
N ALA A 38 1.58 -12.01 -4.58
CA ALA A 38 0.95 -12.10 -3.26
C ALA A 38 1.95 -12.60 -2.20
N GLY A 39 2.74 -13.64 -2.51
CA GLY A 39 3.76 -14.15 -1.59
C GLY A 39 4.82 -13.12 -1.17
N ALA A 40 5.23 -12.22 -2.08
CA ALA A 40 6.16 -11.14 -1.76
C ALA A 40 5.52 -10.09 -0.84
N VAL A 41 4.27 -9.70 -1.12
CA VAL A 41 3.51 -8.75 -0.28
C VAL A 41 3.25 -9.34 1.09
N HIS A 42 2.72 -10.56 1.17
CA HIS A 42 2.46 -11.28 2.42
C HIS A 42 3.71 -11.39 3.29
N THR A 43 4.84 -11.78 2.69
CA THR A 43 6.12 -11.87 3.41
C THR A 43 6.59 -10.50 3.91
N GLY A 44 6.42 -9.46 3.08
CA GLY A 44 6.75 -8.08 3.45
C GLY A 44 5.93 -7.58 4.65
N ILE A 45 4.61 -7.77 4.62
CA ILE A 45 3.70 -7.38 5.70
C ILE A 45 4.06 -8.11 7.00
N LYS A 46 4.24 -9.43 6.94
CA LYS A 46 4.64 -10.23 8.11
C LYS A 46 5.96 -9.75 8.71
N THR A 47 6.90 -9.34 7.87
CA THR A 47 8.20 -8.81 8.31
C THR A 47 8.06 -7.45 8.98
N ILE A 48 7.25 -6.54 8.41
CA ILE A 48 6.97 -5.21 8.98
C ILE A 48 6.40 -5.32 10.40
N PHE A 49 5.42 -6.20 10.61
CA PHE A 49 4.84 -6.45 11.93
C PHE A 49 5.81 -7.14 12.89
N LYS A 50 6.57 -8.14 12.40
CA LYS A 50 7.57 -8.83 13.23
C LYS A 50 8.69 -7.89 13.73
N GLU A 51 9.11 -6.94 12.90
CA GLU A 51 10.13 -5.95 13.25
C GLU A 51 9.57 -4.83 14.15
N ASN A 52 8.27 -4.86 14.50
CA ASN A 52 7.56 -3.86 15.29
C ASN A 52 7.77 -2.43 14.75
N VAL A 53 7.91 -2.31 13.42
CA VAL A 53 8.10 -1.03 12.73
C VAL A 53 6.81 -0.21 12.74
N LEU A 54 5.65 -0.89 12.76
CA LEU A 54 4.32 -0.30 12.83
C LEU A 54 3.50 -1.04 13.89
N HIS A 55 2.63 -0.32 14.60
CA HIS A 55 1.71 -0.94 15.56
C HIS A 55 0.49 -1.51 14.84
N ASP A 56 0.33 -2.84 14.90
CA ASP A 56 -0.66 -3.64 14.14
C ASP A 56 -2.09 -3.07 14.13
N TYR A 57 -2.53 -2.47 15.26
CA TYR A 57 -3.90 -1.97 15.43
C TYR A 57 -4.19 -0.65 14.71
N GLU A 58 -3.17 0.14 14.38
CA GLU A 58 -3.33 1.44 13.73
C GLU A 58 -3.27 1.33 12.20
N VAL A 59 -2.64 0.26 11.70
CA VAL A 59 -2.25 0.15 10.28
C VAL A 59 -2.94 -0.98 9.51
N CYS A 60 -3.62 -1.89 10.20
CA CYS A 60 -4.41 -2.98 9.61
C CYS A 60 -5.87 -2.94 10.10
N LYS A 61 -6.83 -3.09 9.18
CA LYS A 61 -8.25 -3.23 9.51
C LYS A 61 -8.86 -4.36 8.71
N CYS A 62 -9.76 -5.11 9.35
CA CYS A 62 -10.60 -6.06 8.66
C CYS A 62 -11.88 -5.34 8.20
N ILE A 63 -12.11 -5.26 6.89
CA ILE A 63 -13.35 -4.71 6.32
C ILE A 63 -14.18 -5.83 5.73
N ARG A 64 -15.50 -5.68 5.72
CA ARG A 64 -16.39 -6.54 4.92
C ARG A 64 -16.76 -5.75 3.66
N PRO A 65 -16.18 -6.07 2.49
CA PRO A 65 -16.68 -5.59 1.22
C PRO A 65 -18.08 -6.19 0.98
N ASP A 66 -18.86 -5.55 0.09
CA ASP A 66 -20.20 -6.01 -0.28
C ASP A 66 -20.23 -7.43 -0.88
N SER A 67 -19.05 -7.97 -1.26
CA SER A 67 -18.83 -9.35 -1.69
C SER A 67 -18.85 -10.41 -0.57
N GLY A 68 -19.11 -10.02 0.68
CA GLY A 68 -19.45 -10.92 1.79
C GLY A 68 -18.27 -11.48 2.59
N ASN A 69 -17.07 -11.55 2.02
CA ASN A 69 -15.88 -12.03 2.71
C ASN A 69 -15.06 -10.89 3.31
N SER A 70 -14.72 -10.98 4.59
CA SER A 70 -13.85 -10.00 5.22
C SER A 70 -12.47 -9.98 4.57
N ALA A 71 -12.00 -8.79 4.18
CA ALA A 71 -10.69 -8.57 3.61
C ALA A 71 -9.86 -7.71 4.58
N GLU A 72 -8.58 -8.06 4.75
CA GLU A 72 -7.62 -7.19 5.42
C GLU A 72 -7.25 -6.03 4.49
N VAL A 73 -7.24 -4.82 5.04
CA VAL A 73 -6.75 -3.62 4.38
C VAL A 73 -5.67 -2.97 5.22
N TYR A 74 -4.71 -2.39 4.50
CA TYR A 74 -3.49 -1.80 5.03
C TYR A 74 -3.44 -0.32 4.68
N ASN A 75 -3.02 0.51 5.64
CA ASN A 75 -2.95 1.96 5.47
C ASN A 75 -1.76 2.39 4.60
N MET A 76 -1.64 3.71 4.38
CA MET A 76 -0.53 4.32 3.64
C MET A 76 0.86 3.97 4.20
N GLU A 77 1.02 3.80 5.51
CA GLU A 77 2.33 3.52 6.12
C GLU A 77 2.84 2.12 5.75
N VAL A 78 1.95 1.13 5.72
CA VAL A 78 2.30 -0.22 5.25
C VAL A 78 2.66 -0.19 3.77
N VAL A 79 1.92 0.56 2.95
CA VAL A 79 2.21 0.72 1.51
C VAL A 79 3.60 1.35 1.31
N ILE A 80 3.94 2.38 2.08
CA ILE A 80 5.27 3.02 2.07
C ILE A 80 6.35 2.02 2.48
N ALA A 81 6.16 1.31 3.59
CA ALA A 81 7.14 0.35 4.09
C ALA A 81 7.40 -0.77 3.06
N LEU A 82 6.35 -1.28 2.40
CA LEU A 82 6.47 -2.26 1.33
C LEU A 82 7.21 -1.70 0.11
N ALA A 83 6.98 -0.44 -0.26
CA ALA A 83 7.70 0.19 -1.35
C ALA A 83 9.23 0.20 -1.11
N PHE A 84 9.70 0.29 0.13
CA PHE A 84 11.14 0.22 0.44
C PHE A 84 11.70 -1.20 0.48
N ARG A 85 10.84 -2.22 0.60
CA ARG A 85 11.25 -3.63 0.61
C ARG A 85 11.20 -4.28 -0.77
N LEU A 86 10.30 -3.81 -1.62
CA LEU A 86 10.08 -4.37 -2.95
C LEU A 86 11.04 -3.74 -3.98
N ASN A 87 11.75 -4.59 -4.70
CA ASN A 87 12.64 -4.18 -5.79
C ASN A 87 11.96 -4.30 -7.15
N THR A 88 10.83 -3.61 -7.32
CA THR A 88 10.10 -3.53 -8.59
C THR A 88 10.16 -2.13 -9.20
N TYR A 89 9.96 -2.02 -10.52
CA TYR A 89 9.89 -0.72 -11.19
C TYR A 89 8.78 0.18 -10.60
N PRO A 90 7.53 -0.30 -10.40
CA PRO A 90 6.49 0.52 -9.78
C PRO A 90 6.85 0.97 -8.35
N ALA A 91 7.52 0.13 -7.56
CA ALA A 91 8.01 0.53 -6.23
C ALA A 91 9.07 1.64 -6.32
N SER A 92 9.94 1.60 -7.34
CA SER A 92 10.91 2.67 -7.60
C SER A 92 10.24 4.00 -7.95
N VAL A 93 9.22 3.96 -8.81
CA VAL A 93 8.39 5.14 -9.15
C VAL A 93 7.74 5.73 -7.90
N PHE A 94 7.16 4.88 -7.06
CA PHE A 94 6.52 5.29 -5.81
C PHE A 94 7.52 5.93 -4.83
N ARG A 95 8.71 5.33 -4.65
CA ARG A 95 9.78 5.91 -3.82
C ARG A 95 10.25 7.26 -4.35
N LYS A 96 10.36 7.43 -5.67
CA LYS A 96 10.71 8.72 -6.27
C LYS A 96 9.65 9.77 -5.95
N TRP A 97 8.37 9.42 -6.02
CA TRP A 97 7.28 10.32 -5.64
C TRP A 97 7.37 10.74 -4.16
N LEU A 98 7.64 9.81 -3.24
CA LEU A 98 7.82 10.14 -1.81
C LEU A 98 8.96 11.13 -1.56
N SER A 99 9.99 11.12 -2.41
CA SER A 99 11.14 12.04 -2.31
C SER A 99 10.92 13.40 -2.97
N LEU A 100 9.80 13.60 -3.69
CA LEU A 100 9.51 14.90 -4.27
C LEU A 100 9.18 15.90 -3.16
N PRO A 101 9.81 17.08 -3.13
CA PRO A 101 9.46 18.12 -2.17
C PRO A 101 7.99 18.48 -2.34
N ALA A 102 7.24 18.48 -1.24
CA ALA A 102 5.90 19.05 -1.19
C ALA A 102 6.00 20.49 -1.73
N THR A 103 5.55 20.69 -2.97
CA THR A 103 5.59 22.00 -3.60
C THR A 103 4.41 22.77 -2.98
N PHE A 104 4.72 23.58 -1.96
CA PHE A 104 3.80 24.52 -1.35
C PHE A 104 3.66 25.78 -2.22
#